data_AF-A0A3C1UPJ9-F1
#
_entry.id   AF-A0A3C1UPJ9-F1
#
_cell.length_a   1.000
_cell.length_b   1.000
_cell.length_c   1.000
_cell.angle_alpha   90.00
_cell.angle_beta   90.00
_cell.angle_gamma   90.00
#
_symmetry.space_group_name_H-M   'P 1'
#
loop_
_entity.id
_entity.type
_entity.pdbx_description
1 polymer ?
#
loop_
_entity_poly.entity_id
_entity_poly.type
_entity_poly.pdbx_seq_one_letter_code
_entity_poly.pdbx_strand_id
1 'polypeptide(L)' 'MSETLEQAKTGDFKVADLSLAEWGRKEITIAEKEMPGLMAIREKYASSKPLKDVRITGSLHMTIQTAV' A
#
# COMPACT_ATOMS: atom_id res chain seq x y z
N MET A 1 26.63 14.50 1.78
CA MET A 1 26.69 13.09 2.20
C MET A 1 25.22 12.62 2.27
N SER A 2 24.50 12.34 1.19
CA SER A 2 24.68 11.48 0.01
C SER A 2 24.86 10.00 0.33
N GLU A 3 23.77 9.35 0.72
CA GLU A 3 23.55 7.91 0.50
C GLU A 3 22.10 7.72 0.03
N THR A 4 21.90 7.73 -1.28
CA THR A 4 20.69 7.17 -1.90
C THR A 4 21.04 5.75 -2.26
N LEU A 5 20.56 4.78 -1.47
CA LEU A 5 20.86 3.37 -1.66
C LEU A 5 20.13 2.79 -2.88
N GLU A 6 20.85 1.90 -3.56
CA GLU A 6 20.70 1.50 -4.95
C GLU A 6 19.71 0.34 -5.14
N GLN A 7 18.65 0.62 -5.91
CA GLN A 7 18.09 -0.18 -7.01
C GLN A 7 17.71 -1.66 -6.80
N ALA A 8 16.43 -1.90 -6.47
CA ALA A 8 15.72 -3.15 -6.78
C ALA A 8 14.69 -2.89 -7.91
N LYS A 9 14.93 -3.40 -9.13
CA LYS A 9 14.04 -3.34 -10.32
C LYS A 9 13.29 -2.01 -10.48
N THR A 10 13.99 -0.96 -10.89
CA THR A 10 13.44 0.40 -11.00
C THR A 10 12.76 0.62 -12.36
N GLY A 11 11.49 1.00 -12.33
CA GLY A 11 10.76 1.45 -13.52
C GLY A 11 9.52 2.28 -13.21
N ASP A 12 8.77 1.92 -12.16
CA ASP A 12 7.38 2.42 -12.04
C ASP A 12 7.07 3.23 -10.77
N PHE A 13 8.04 3.44 -9.87
CA PHE A 13 7.80 4.18 -8.62
C PHE A 13 8.94 5.13 -8.25
N LYS A 14 8.60 6.22 -7.55
CA LYS A 14 9.53 7.20 -7.00
C LYS A 14 9.11 7.50 -5.56
N VAL A 15 9.91 7.03 -4.59
CA VAL A 15 9.66 7.16 -3.16
C VAL A 15 10.90 7.74 -2.46
N ALA A 16 10.74 8.26 -1.24
CA ALA A 16 11.81 8.92 -0.51
C ALA A 16 12.88 7.93 -0.02
N ASP A 17 12.48 6.85 0.64
CA ASP A 17 13.37 5.82 1.18
C ASP A 17 12.66 4.45 1.20
N LEU A 18 13.29 3.44 0.59
CA LEU A 18 12.78 2.07 0.57
C LEU A 18 13.12 1.29 1.85
N SER A 19 14.10 1.72 2.64
CA SER A 19 14.49 1.05 3.88
C SER A 19 13.36 1.04 4.91
N LEU A 20 12.45 2.03 4.83
CA LEU A 20 11.29 2.18 5.71
C LEU A 20 10.15 1.19 5.42
N ALA A 21 10.24 0.37 4.37
CA ALA A 21 9.16 -0.53 3.96
C ALA A 21 8.77 -1.54 5.05
N GLU A 22 9.74 -2.06 5.80
CA GLU A 22 9.45 -3.01 6.89
C GLU A 22 8.66 -2.35 8.02
N TRP A 23 9.04 -1.12 8.38
CA TRP A 23 8.33 -0.34 9.39
C TRP A 23 6.93 0.05 8.92
N GLY A 24 6.80 0.58 7.71
CA GLY A 24 5.50 0.91 7.11
C GLY A 24 4.56 -0.30 7.04
N ARG A 25 5.09 -1.51 6.76
CA ARG A 25 4.28 -2.74 6.79
C ARG A 25 3.71 -3.04 8.17
N LYS A 26 4.48 -2.80 9.24
CA LYS A 26 4.01 -2.98 10.63
C LYS A 26 2.87 -2.01 10.95
N GLU A 27 2.99 -0.76 10.53
CA GLU A 27 1.94 0.24 10.74
C GLU A 27 0.66 -0.08 9.95
N ILE A 28 0.77 -0.54 8.70
CA ILE A 28 -0.39 -0.97 7.91
C ILE A 28 -1.15 -2.11 8.61
N THR A 29 -0.45 -3.10 9.16
CA THR A 29 -1.09 -4.20 9.90
C THR A 29 -1.81 -3.72 11.16
N ILE A 30 -1.35 -2.64 11.79
CA ILE A 30 -2.07 -2.02 12.91
C ILE A 30 -3.34 -1.33 12.38
N ALA A 31 -3.23 -0.55 11.30
CA ALA A 31 -4.36 0.17 10.70
C ALA A 31 -5.45 -0.77 10.15
N GLU A 32 -5.11 -1.95 9.63
CA GLU A 32 -6.09 -2.98 9.23
C GLU A 32 -7.03 -3.36 10.38
N LYS A 33 -6.52 -3.41 11.63
CA LYS A 33 -7.33 -3.71 12.81
C LYS A 33 -8.25 -2.55 13.21
N GLU A 34 -7.84 -1.32 12.91
CA GLU A 34 -8.62 -0.10 13.18
C GLU A 34 -9.63 0.22 12.08
N MET A 35 -9.57 -0.48 10.94
CA MET A 35 -10.44 -0.27 9.77
C MET A 35 -11.30 -1.52 9.45
N PRO A 36 -12.15 -1.99 10.39
CA PRO A 36 -12.91 -3.24 10.22
C PRO A 36 -13.86 -3.21 9.02
N GLY A 37 -14.37 -2.03 8.64
CA GLY A 37 -15.24 -1.88 7.47
C GLY A 37 -14.54 -2.21 6.16
N LEU A 38 -13.29 -1.78 5.97
CA LEU A 38 -12.51 -2.10 4.78
C LEU A 38 -12.15 -3.59 4.73
N MET A 39 -11.79 -4.18 5.88
CA MET A 39 -11.49 -5.61 5.96
C MET A 39 -12.72 -6.47 5.63
N ALA A 40 -13.90 -6.09 6.12
CA ALA A 40 -15.15 -6.79 5.78
C ALA A 40 -15.48 -6.71 4.28
N ILE A 41 -15.24 -5.56 3.63
CA ILE A 41 -15.42 -5.41 2.18
C ILE A 41 -14.42 -6.30 1.42
N ARG A 42 -13.16 -6.31 1.86
CA ARG A 42 -12.10 -7.15 1.28
C ARG A 42 -12.49 -8.62 1.32
N GLU A 43 -12.95 -9.13 2.47
CA GLU A 43 -13.41 -10.52 2.63
C GLU A 43 -14.63 -10.83 1.76
N LYS A 44 -15.64 -9.96 1.77
CA LYS A 44 -16.90 -10.16 1.02
C LYS A 44 -16.68 -10.30 -0.49
N TYR A 45 -15.76 -9.52 -1.06
CA TYR A 45 -15.53 -9.47 -2.51
C TYR A 45 -14.26 -10.19 -2.97
N ALA A 46 -13.53 -10.84 -2.06
CA ALA A 46 -12.30 -11.58 -2.37
C ALA A 46 -12.52 -12.69 -3.42
N SER A 47 -13.66 -13.39 -3.36
CA SER A 47 -13.99 -14.48 -4.27
C SER A 47 -14.46 -13.99 -5.64
N SER A 48 -15.29 -12.94 -5.66
CA SER A 48 -15.90 -12.42 -6.89
C SER A 48 -14.96 -11.52 -7.69
N LYS A 49 -13.90 -10.98 -7.07
CA LYS A 49 -12.88 -10.13 -7.70
C LYS A 49 -13.50 -9.06 -8.64
N PRO A 50 -14.39 -8.19 -8.13
CA PRO A 50 -15.17 -7.29 -8.97
C PRO A 50 -14.32 -6.24 -9.72
N LEU A 51 -13.09 -5.99 -9.26
CA LEU A 51 -12.15 -5.03 -9.87
C LEU A 51 -11.15 -5.70 -10.82
N LYS A 52 -11.37 -6.95 -11.22
CA LYS A 52 -10.50 -7.64 -12.16
C LYS A 52 -10.44 -6.84 -13.48
N ASP A 53 -9.23 -6.63 -13.99
CA ASP A 53 -8.92 -5.93 -15.24
C ASP A 53 -9.28 -4.42 -15.27
N VAL A 54 -9.63 -3.83 -14.12
CA VAL A 54 -9.88 -2.38 -13.98
C VAL A 54 -8.55 -1.65 -13.73
N ARG A 55 -8.36 -0.51 -14.42
CA ARG A 55 -7.24 0.41 -14.17
C ARG A 55 -7.69 1.57 -13.27
N ILE A 56 -7.08 1.68 -12.10
CA ILE A 56 -7.40 2.70 -11.09
C ILE A 56 -6.25 3.70 -11.01
N THR A 57 -6.57 5.00 -11.10
CA THR A 57 -5.60 6.09 -10.84
C THR A 57 -6.02 6.79 -9.56
N GLY A 58 -5.10 6.90 -8.59
CA GLY A 58 -5.37 7.52 -7.28
C GLY A 58 -4.53 8.77 -7.06
N SER A 59 -5.16 9.84 -6.57
CA SER A 59 -4.49 11.04 -6.07
C SER A 59 -5.07 11.38 -4.70
N LEU A 60 -4.54 10.70 -3.69
CA LEU A 60 -4.97 10.78 -2.30
C LEU A 60 -3.74 11.01 -1.42
N HIS A 61 -3.96 11.44 -0.19
CA HIS A 61 -2.87 11.52 0.77
C HIS A 61 -2.28 10.13 1.01
N MET A 62 -0.98 9.99 0.77
CA MET A 62 -0.29 8.70 0.84
C MET A 62 0.06 8.34 2.28
N THR A 63 -0.96 8.11 3.09
CA THR A 63 -0.86 7.74 4.52
C THR A 63 -1.00 6.24 4.72
N ILE A 64 -0.77 5.78 5.97
CA ILE A 64 -0.93 4.37 6.36
C ILE A 64 -2.35 3.86 6.10
N GLN A 65 -3.37 4.67 6.34
CA GLN A 65 -4.77 4.29 6.13
C GLN A 65 -5.12 4.11 4.65
N THR A 66 -4.53 4.90 3.75
CA THR A 66 -4.73 4.74 2.29
C THR A 66 -4.08 3.45 1.77
N ALA A 67 -3.11 2.89 2.50
CA ALA A 67 -2.48 1.62 2.16
C ALA A 67 -3.26 0.38 2.59
N VAL A 68 -4.33 0.54 3.40
CA VAL A 68 -5.25 -0.51 3.86
C VAL A 68 -6.30 -0.82 2.80
#